data_AF-A0A2Z5T8A8-F1
#
_entry.id   AF-A0A2Z5T8A8-F1
#
_cell.length_a   1.000
_cell.length_b   1.000
_cell.length_c   1.000
_cell.angle_alpha   90.00
_cell.angle_beta   90.00
_cell.angle_gamma   90.00
#
_symmetry.space_group_name_H-M   'P 1'
#
loop_
_entity.id
_entity.type
_entity.pdbx_description
1 polymer ?
#
loop_
_entity_poly.entity_id
_entity_poly.type
_entity_poly.pdbx_seq_one_letter_code
_entity_poly.pdbx_strand_id
1 'polypeptide(L)'
;MTNPNLSNGNATFSHKEWWVERWLELLDSYRFKKRLERARIYAREGKILSIEFKKAKVFAKVQGSDINPYQVSLSLVPFTDEDWHYIIESLAEKAIFSAELLAGKMPENIEEVFIKNGLSVFPFTLSDINACCSCPDKANPCKHIGAVYYQLAEYFSEDPFTIFKLRGRTKEQILDALRQLRLQKLNQQKVLKLTKNKNSLTEITETSNHQAEEFKTLDLTKFWQYKGGLDSSLIVIVPPSDDQTVLNILGRITLTYEEARIAQQYLQQVYKNISQYAVMEALNRKI
;
A
#
# COMPACT_ATOMS: atom_id res chain seq x y z
N MET A 1 47.34 -17.55 13.23
CA MET A 1 47.95 -16.29 12.75
C MET A 1 47.06 -15.76 11.64
N THR A 2 46.07 -14.96 12.05
CA THR A 2 45.97 -13.50 11.83
C THR A 2 45.22 -13.18 10.53
N ASN A 3 43.92 -13.00 10.73
CA ASN A 3 43.03 -12.18 9.92
C ASN A 3 43.56 -10.73 9.93
N PRO A 4 43.46 -9.98 8.83
CA PRO A 4 42.66 -8.75 8.96
C PRO A 4 41.92 -8.41 7.66
N ASN A 5 40.60 -8.27 7.76
CA ASN A 5 39.87 -7.13 7.19
C ASN A 5 38.44 -7.13 7.78
N LEU A 6 38.36 -6.70 9.04
CA LEU A 6 37.16 -6.08 9.59
C LEU A 6 37.11 -4.65 9.08
N SER A 7 36.42 -4.41 7.98
CA SER A 7 35.93 -3.08 7.66
C SER A 7 34.73 -2.78 8.55
N ASN A 8 34.93 -1.88 9.51
CA ASN A 8 33.90 -1.18 10.26
C ASN A 8 32.83 -0.63 9.31
N GLY A 9 31.72 -1.36 9.17
CA GLY A 9 30.47 -0.82 8.68
C GLY A 9 29.66 -0.36 9.87
N ASN A 10 29.79 0.93 10.24
CA ASN A 10 28.69 1.61 10.91
C ASN A 10 27.50 1.45 9.97
N ALA A 11 26.60 0.52 10.28
CA ALA A 11 25.35 0.34 9.56
C ALA A 11 24.61 1.67 9.68
N THR A 12 24.72 2.45 8.60
CA THR A 12 23.89 3.60 8.31
C THR A 12 22.47 3.24 8.72
N PHE A 13 21.85 4.07 9.56
CA PHE A 13 20.43 4.00 9.83
C PHE A 13 19.69 4.24 8.50
N SER A 14 19.57 3.19 7.69
CA SER A 14 18.65 3.13 6.57
C SER A 14 17.28 3.34 7.19
N HIS A 15 16.61 4.43 6.80
CA HIS A 15 15.23 4.68 7.17
C HIS A 15 14.44 3.41 6.85
N LYS A 16 13.98 2.70 7.87
CA LYS A 16 13.14 1.53 7.67
C LYS A 16 11.79 2.01 7.18
N GLU A 17 11.25 1.32 6.20
CA GLU A 17 9.92 1.62 5.70
C GLU A 17 8.88 1.39 6.80
N TRP A 18 7.82 2.21 6.84
CA TRP A 18 6.89 2.23 7.96
C TRP A 18 6.26 0.86 8.25
N TRP A 19 6.05 0.03 7.23
CA TRP A 19 5.50 -1.32 7.37
C TRP A 19 6.47 -2.30 8.02
N VAL A 20 7.78 -2.10 7.82
CA VAL A 20 8.83 -2.85 8.51
C VAL A 20 8.89 -2.43 9.97
N GLU A 21 8.79 -1.12 10.24
CA GLU A 21 8.71 -0.58 11.59
C GLU A 21 7.49 -1.15 12.32
N ARG A 22 6.32 -1.13 11.69
CA ARG A 22 5.07 -1.72 12.20
C ARG A 22 5.22 -3.19 12.58
N TRP A 23 5.93 -3.98 11.76
CA TRP A 23 6.24 -5.38 12.08
C TRP A 23 7.25 -5.52 13.24
N LEU A 24 8.25 -4.66 13.33
CA LEU A 24 9.23 -4.70 14.40
C LEU A 24 8.63 -4.26 15.74
N GLU A 25 7.72 -3.30 15.74
CA GLU A 25 6.92 -2.91 16.91
C GLU A 25 6.12 -4.09 17.48
N LEU A 26 5.58 -4.96 16.61
CA LEU A 26 4.93 -6.20 17.03
C LEU A 26 5.91 -7.09 17.82
N LEU A 27 7.16 -7.22 17.37
CA LEU A 27 8.19 -7.97 18.11
C LEU A 27 8.53 -7.25 19.41
N ASP A 28 8.62 -5.93 19.39
CA ASP A 28 8.92 -5.13 20.57
C ASP A 28 7.78 -5.10 21.60
N SER A 29 6.54 -5.41 21.23
CA SER A 29 5.46 -5.60 22.19
C SER A 29 5.62 -6.86 23.06
N TYR A 30 6.51 -7.79 22.67
CA TYR A 30 6.65 -9.06 23.36
C TYR A 30 7.32 -8.94 24.74
N ARG A 31 6.67 -9.54 25.74
CA ARG A 31 7.05 -9.46 27.15
C ARG A 31 8.44 -10.03 27.49
N PHE A 32 8.97 -10.98 26.72
CA PHE A 32 10.27 -11.61 27.02
C PHE A 32 11.40 -11.10 26.13
N LYS A 33 11.88 -9.88 26.43
CA LYS A 33 12.92 -9.18 25.65
C LYS A 33 14.22 -9.97 25.46
N LYS A 34 14.77 -10.57 26.51
CA LYS A 34 16.02 -11.37 26.44
C LYS A 34 15.92 -12.54 25.45
N ARG A 35 14.72 -13.10 25.28
CA ARG A 35 14.48 -14.22 24.36
C ARG A 35 14.52 -13.73 22.90
N LEU A 36 13.92 -12.57 22.63
CA LEU A 36 13.99 -11.95 21.30
C LEU A 36 15.38 -11.43 20.95
N GLU A 37 16.13 -10.93 21.93
CA GLU A 37 17.52 -10.52 21.72
C GLU A 37 18.37 -11.69 21.19
N ARG A 38 18.26 -12.87 21.82
CA ARG A 38 18.92 -14.09 21.32
C ARG A 38 18.45 -14.48 19.92
N ALA A 39 17.16 -14.32 19.64
CA ALA A 39 16.59 -14.62 18.33
C ALA A 39 17.11 -13.66 17.24
N ARG A 40 17.27 -12.38 17.58
CA ARG A 40 17.86 -11.34 16.71
C ARG A 40 19.31 -11.65 16.38
N ILE A 41 20.08 -12.13 17.36
CA ILE A 41 21.47 -12.58 17.13
C ILE A 41 21.48 -13.75 16.15
N TYR A 42 20.61 -14.76 16.33
CA TYR A 42 20.51 -15.90 15.42
C TYR A 42 20.18 -15.49 13.99
N ALA A 43 19.28 -14.52 13.81
CA ALA A 43 18.98 -13.96 12.50
C ALA A 43 20.20 -13.32 11.85
N ARG A 44 20.94 -12.49 12.61
CA ARG A 44 22.15 -11.81 12.12
C ARG A 44 23.32 -12.74 11.83
N GLU A 45 23.43 -13.86 12.54
CA GLU A 45 24.47 -14.88 12.33
C GLU A 45 24.21 -15.76 11.09
N GLY A 46 23.14 -15.49 10.32
CA GLY A 46 22.83 -16.27 9.11
C GLY A 46 22.42 -17.71 9.43
N LYS A 47 21.81 -17.96 10.59
CA LYS A 47 21.35 -19.31 10.99
C LYS A 47 20.09 -19.76 10.24
N ILE A 48 19.40 -18.87 9.55
CA ILE A 48 18.28 -19.23 8.67
C ILE A 48 18.85 -19.69 7.33
N LEU A 49 18.72 -20.97 7.03
CA LEU A 49 19.28 -21.59 5.84
C LEU A 49 18.39 -21.39 4.61
N SER A 50 17.07 -21.37 4.80
CA SER A 50 16.12 -21.15 3.73
C SER A 50 14.78 -20.64 4.27
N ILE A 51 14.08 -19.85 3.47
CA ILE A 51 12.69 -19.44 3.67
C ILE A 51 11.92 -19.70 2.38
N GLU A 52 10.76 -20.34 2.50
CA GLU A 52 9.84 -20.63 1.40
C GLU A 52 8.45 -20.11 1.76
N PHE A 53 7.84 -19.34 0.87
CA PHE A 53 6.45 -18.90 0.98
C PHE A 53 5.55 -19.85 0.18
N LYS A 54 4.54 -20.42 0.84
CA LYS A 54 3.52 -21.27 0.22
C LYS A 54 2.14 -20.78 0.64
N LYS A 55 1.48 -20.03 -0.26
CA LYS A 55 0.20 -19.36 0.02
C LYS A 55 0.32 -18.48 1.28
N ALA A 56 -0.59 -18.65 2.24
CA ALA A 56 -0.60 -17.94 3.53
C ALA A 56 0.36 -18.51 4.60
N LYS A 57 1.34 -19.33 4.20
CA LYS A 57 2.29 -19.99 5.12
C LYS A 57 3.74 -19.72 4.72
N VAL A 58 4.59 -19.58 5.72
CA VAL A 58 6.05 -19.51 5.59
C VAL A 58 6.63 -20.78 6.18
N PHE A 59 7.56 -21.39 5.46
CA PHE A 59 8.37 -22.51 5.94
C PHE A 59 9.83 -22.08 5.95
N ALA A 60 10.54 -22.36 7.04
CA ALA A 60 11.94 -22.03 7.17
C ALA A 60 12.74 -23.21 7.73
N LYS A 61 14.01 -23.31 7.31
CA LYS A 61 14.99 -24.20 7.92
C LYS A 61 15.97 -23.36 8.72
N VAL A 62 16.09 -23.65 10.01
CA VAL A 62 16.95 -22.87 10.92
C VAL A 62 17.98 -23.78 11.55
N GLN A 63 19.26 -23.48 11.32
CA GLN A 63 20.37 -24.18 11.93
C GLN A 63 20.36 -23.91 13.45
N GLY A 64 20.28 -24.99 14.22
CA GLY A 64 20.35 -24.93 15.67
C GLY A 64 21.56 -25.69 16.20
N SER A 65 21.40 -26.25 17.40
CA SER A 65 22.41 -27.07 18.06
C SER A 65 22.47 -28.51 17.55
N ASP A 66 21.44 -28.95 16.84
CA ASP A 66 21.39 -30.28 16.21
C ASP A 66 22.11 -30.26 14.85
N ILE A 67 22.59 -31.41 14.38
CA ILE A 67 23.17 -31.55 13.05
C ILE A 67 22.13 -31.31 11.95
N ASN A 68 20.88 -31.72 12.21
CA ASN A 68 19.77 -31.48 11.30
C ASN A 68 19.12 -30.12 11.60
N PRO A 69 18.90 -29.26 10.59
CA PRO A 69 18.21 -27.99 10.78
C PRO A 69 16.78 -28.17 11.31
N TYR A 70 16.37 -27.31 12.23
CA TYR A 70 14.99 -27.29 12.71
C TYR A 70 14.05 -26.72 11.66
N GLN A 71 12.85 -27.30 11.58
CA GLN A 71 11.79 -26.83 10.70
C GLN A 71 10.91 -25.84 11.46
N VAL A 72 10.73 -24.66 10.89
CA VAL A 72 9.84 -23.62 11.41
C VAL A 72 8.73 -23.39 10.40
N SER A 73 7.49 -23.33 10.88
CA SER A 73 6.34 -22.93 10.08
C SER A 73 5.62 -21.77 10.73
N LEU A 74 5.20 -20.80 9.93
CA LEU A 74 4.49 -19.61 10.36
C LEU A 74 3.28 -19.39 9.44
N SER A 75 2.15 -19.01 10.01
CA SER A 75 0.98 -18.59 9.23
C SER A 75 0.18 -17.53 9.94
N LEU A 76 -0.45 -16.66 9.16
CA LEU A 76 -1.51 -15.79 9.64
C LEU A 76 -2.85 -16.40 9.25
N VAL A 77 -3.91 -16.03 9.98
CA VAL A 77 -5.26 -16.35 9.53
C VAL A 77 -5.51 -15.58 8.22
N PRO A 78 -5.73 -16.28 7.09
CA PRO A 78 -6.05 -15.63 5.84
C PRO A 78 -7.44 -15.00 5.92
N PHE A 79 -7.63 -13.88 5.22
CA PHE A 79 -8.97 -13.31 5.09
C PHE A 79 -9.81 -14.14 4.12
N THR A 80 -11.13 -14.10 4.30
CA THR A 80 -12.07 -14.78 3.41
C THR A 80 -12.16 -14.08 2.05
N ASP A 81 -12.79 -14.73 1.08
CA ASP A 81 -13.02 -14.11 -0.22
C ASP A 81 -13.98 -12.91 -0.13
N GLU A 82 -14.98 -12.98 0.75
CA GLU A 82 -15.87 -11.88 1.10
C GLU A 82 -15.08 -10.68 1.68
N ASP A 83 -14.20 -10.93 2.66
CA ASP A 83 -13.36 -9.89 3.27
C ASP A 83 -12.53 -9.17 2.21
N TRP A 84 -11.87 -9.94 1.34
CA TRP A 84 -11.08 -9.39 0.25
C TRP A 84 -11.93 -8.62 -0.75
N HIS A 85 -13.17 -9.03 -1.02
CA HIS A 85 -14.08 -8.28 -1.87
C HIS A 85 -14.33 -6.86 -1.33
N TYR A 86 -14.68 -6.73 -0.05
CA TYR A 86 -14.91 -5.42 0.59
C TYR A 86 -13.64 -4.57 0.70
N ILE A 87 -12.48 -5.20 0.96
CA ILE A 87 -11.19 -4.52 0.94
C ILE A 87 -10.93 -3.94 -0.45
N ILE A 88 -11.14 -4.71 -1.53
CA ILE A 88 -10.91 -4.27 -2.91
C ILE A 88 -11.86 -3.13 -3.28
N GLU A 89 -13.13 -3.19 -2.87
CA GLU A 89 -14.08 -2.08 -3.05
C GLU A 89 -13.57 -0.79 -2.40
N SER A 90 -13.10 -0.89 -1.16
CA SER A 90 -12.57 0.23 -0.40
C SER A 90 -11.26 0.78 -0.99
N LEU A 91 -10.36 -0.10 -1.45
CA LEU A 91 -9.14 0.29 -2.17
C LEU A 91 -9.47 1.00 -3.49
N ALA A 92 -10.55 0.64 -4.15
CA ALA A 92 -10.97 1.26 -5.40
C ALA A 92 -11.54 2.67 -5.23
N GLU A 93 -11.87 3.10 -4.00
CA GLU A 93 -12.36 4.46 -3.71
C GLU A 93 -11.30 5.53 -3.97
N LYS A 94 -10.01 5.23 -3.74
CA LYS A 94 -8.90 6.16 -3.93
C LYS A 94 -7.89 5.64 -4.95
N ALA A 95 -7.66 6.40 -6.02
CA ALA A 95 -6.73 6.00 -7.07
C ALA A 95 -5.27 5.86 -6.59
N ILE A 96 -4.89 6.60 -5.54
CA ILE A 96 -3.53 6.60 -4.96
C ILE A 96 -3.10 5.19 -4.54
N PHE A 97 -3.99 4.41 -3.92
CA PHE A 97 -3.69 3.05 -3.49
C PHE A 97 -3.26 2.18 -4.66
N SER A 98 -4.00 2.23 -5.77
CA SER A 98 -3.63 1.47 -6.97
C SER A 98 -2.30 1.93 -7.58
N ALA A 99 -2.04 3.24 -7.58
CA ALA A 99 -0.80 3.79 -8.12
C ALA A 99 0.42 3.32 -7.31
N GLU A 100 0.34 3.34 -5.99
CA GLU A 100 1.41 2.89 -5.10
C GLU A 100 1.61 1.38 -5.15
N LEU A 101 0.53 0.59 -5.17
CA LEU A 101 0.58 -0.86 -5.38
C LEU A 101 1.31 -1.19 -6.70
N LEU A 102 0.98 -0.48 -7.79
CA LEU A 102 1.67 -0.63 -9.09
C LEU A 102 3.15 -0.25 -8.99
N ALA A 103 3.46 0.86 -8.32
CA ALA A 103 4.83 1.32 -8.08
C ALA A 103 5.64 0.41 -7.14
N GLY A 104 5.02 -0.62 -6.56
CA GLY A 104 5.68 -1.56 -5.67
C GLY A 104 5.85 -1.04 -4.25
N LYS A 105 5.14 0.02 -3.87
CA LYS A 105 5.21 0.64 -2.54
C LYS A 105 3.97 0.29 -1.72
N MET A 106 4.12 0.13 -0.41
CA MET A 106 2.97 0.01 0.48
C MET A 106 2.37 1.39 0.76
N PRO A 107 1.07 1.62 0.49
CA PRO A 107 0.43 2.89 0.80
C PRO A 107 0.45 3.22 2.29
N GLU A 108 0.82 4.44 2.67
CA GLU A 108 0.89 4.86 4.09
C GLU A 108 -0.44 4.66 4.84
N ASN A 109 -1.56 4.96 4.19
CA ASN A 109 -2.90 4.86 4.78
C ASN A 109 -3.61 3.53 4.44
N ILE A 110 -2.85 2.49 4.10
CA ILE A 110 -3.45 1.19 3.75
C ILE A 110 -4.18 0.55 4.94
N GLU A 111 -3.66 0.71 6.17
CA GLU A 111 -4.26 0.11 7.36
C GLU A 111 -5.68 0.63 7.60
N GLU A 112 -5.96 1.90 7.28
CA GLU A 112 -7.31 2.50 7.38
C GLU A 112 -8.33 1.74 6.53
N VAL A 113 -7.90 1.26 5.35
CA VAL A 113 -8.75 0.48 4.45
C VAL A 113 -9.14 -0.86 5.09
N PHE A 114 -8.19 -1.54 5.73
CA PHE A 114 -8.48 -2.78 6.45
C PHE A 114 -9.35 -2.50 7.69
N ILE A 115 -9.05 -1.45 8.45
CA ILE A 115 -9.79 -1.08 9.67
C ILE A 115 -11.25 -0.72 9.36
N LYS A 116 -11.52 0.00 8.25
CA LYS A 116 -12.88 0.32 7.78
C LYS A 116 -13.72 -0.95 7.54
N ASN A 117 -13.06 -2.06 7.21
CA ASN A 117 -13.67 -3.37 6.99
C ASN A 117 -13.59 -4.28 8.23
N GLY A 118 -13.20 -3.76 9.40
CA GLY A 118 -13.10 -4.54 10.64
C GLY A 118 -11.90 -5.49 10.70
N LEU A 119 -10.91 -5.29 9.83
CA LEU A 119 -9.75 -6.17 9.67
C LEU A 119 -8.44 -5.42 9.99
N SER A 120 -7.37 -6.19 10.20
CA SER A 120 -6.02 -5.63 10.37
C SER A 120 -5.04 -6.40 9.52
N VAL A 121 -4.34 -5.70 8.61
CA VAL A 121 -3.33 -6.33 7.76
C VAL A 121 -2.18 -6.91 8.61
N PHE A 122 -1.69 -6.16 9.59
CA PHE A 122 -0.69 -6.64 10.54
C PHE A 122 -1.35 -7.35 11.73
N PRO A 123 -0.68 -8.36 12.33
CA PRO A 123 -1.11 -8.93 13.60
C PRO A 123 -1.03 -7.89 14.73
N PHE A 124 -1.90 -7.97 15.72
CA PHE A 124 -1.85 -7.08 16.89
C PHE A 124 -0.85 -7.59 17.93
N THR A 125 -0.78 -8.91 18.08
CA THR A 125 0.12 -9.58 19.03
C THR A 125 0.83 -10.76 18.36
N LEU A 126 1.96 -11.17 18.92
CA LEU A 126 2.66 -12.38 18.45
C LEU A 126 1.82 -13.66 18.61
N SER A 127 0.79 -13.64 19.46
CA SER A 127 -0.14 -14.77 19.62
C SER A 127 -1.08 -14.93 18.43
N ASP A 128 -1.29 -13.88 17.63
CA ASP A 128 -2.09 -13.93 16.40
C ASP A 128 -1.34 -14.63 15.26
N ILE A 129 -0.04 -14.88 15.45
CA ILE A 129 0.82 -15.59 14.52
C ILE A 129 0.87 -17.07 14.91
N ASN A 130 0.31 -17.92 14.05
CA ASN A 130 0.39 -19.37 14.23
C ASN A 130 1.80 -19.84 13.84
N ALA A 131 2.67 -19.99 14.84
CA ALA A 131 4.04 -20.45 14.67
C ALA A 131 4.31 -21.80 15.34
N CYS A 132 5.03 -22.67 14.64
CA CYS A 132 5.49 -23.97 15.15
C CYS A 132 6.97 -24.17 14.79
N CYS A 133 7.69 -24.88 15.65
CA CYS A 133 9.09 -25.22 15.44
C CYS A 133 9.35 -26.66 15.91
N SER A 134 10.15 -27.41 15.17
CA SER A 134 10.52 -28.79 15.53
C SER A 134 11.58 -28.89 16.62
N CYS A 135 12.00 -27.78 17.24
CA CYS A 135 13.02 -27.79 18.29
C CYS A 135 12.46 -28.23 19.65
N PRO A 136 13.30 -28.72 20.57
CA PRO A 136 12.85 -29.19 21.89
C PRO A 136 12.39 -28.08 22.85
N ASP A 137 12.54 -26.80 22.49
CA ASP A 137 12.06 -25.67 23.29
C ASP A 137 10.53 -25.53 23.16
N LYS A 138 9.81 -25.72 24.27
CA LYS A 138 8.35 -25.63 24.34
C LYS A 138 7.81 -24.19 24.31
N ALA A 139 8.68 -23.17 24.42
CA ALA A 139 8.25 -21.78 24.40
C ALA A 139 7.88 -21.34 22.98
N ASN A 140 6.82 -20.51 22.87
CA ASN A 140 6.40 -19.89 21.62
C ASN A 140 6.35 -18.35 21.77
N PRO A 141 7.12 -17.58 20.96
CA PRO A 141 8.18 -18.03 20.05
C PRO A 141 9.41 -18.60 20.77
N CYS A 142 10.00 -19.67 20.23
CA CYS A 142 11.37 -20.08 20.59
C CYS A 142 12.39 -19.18 19.87
N LYS A 143 13.70 -19.33 20.16
CA LYS A 143 14.75 -18.53 19.48
C LYS A 143 14.73 -18.68 17.95
N HIS A 144 14.35 -19.86 17.43
CA HIS A 144 14.29 -20.11 15.99
C HIS A 144 13.09 -19.42 15.33
N ILE A 145 11.92 -19.46 15.98
CA ILE A 145 10.72 -18.73 15.52
C ILE A 145 11.00 -17.23 15.53
N GLY A 146 11.56 -16.71 16.62
CA GLY A 146 11.92 -15.30 16.70
C GLY A 146 12.95 -14.89 15.64
N ALA A 147 13.90 -15.76 15.30
CA ALA A 147 14.87 -15.48 14.24
C ALA A 147 14.17 -15.36 12.88
N VAL A 148 13.18 -16.22 12.60
CA VAL A 148 12.33 -16.11 11.40
C VAL A 148 11.49 -14.84 11.42
N TYR A 149 10.97 -14.39 12.57
CA TYR A 149 10.26 -13.11 12.66
C TYR A 149 11.14 -11.91 12.27
N TYR A 150 12.40 -11.88 12.72
CA TYR A 150 13.35 -10.85 12.30
C TYR A 150 13.73 -10.98 10.82
N GLN A 151 13.90 -12.21 10.32
CA GLN A 151 14.17 -12.43 8.90
C GLN A 151 13.01 -11.96 8.02
N LEU A 152 11.76 -12.15 8.46
CA LEU A 152 10.59 -11.65 7.74
C LEU A 152 10.56 -10.13 7.62
N ALA A 153 11.11 -9.40 8.60
CA ALA A 153 11.24 -7.94 8.50
C ALA A 153 12.08 -7.54 7.28
N GLU A 154 13.15 -8.28 6.98
CA GLU A 154 13.99 -8.08 5.79
C GLU A 154 13.23 -8.40 4.49
N TYR A 155 12.45 -9.49 4.49
CA TYR A 155 11.59 -9.81 3.36
C TYR A 155 10.53 -8.75 3.11
N PHE A 156 10.02 -8.09 4.17
CA PHE A 156 9.07 -6.99 4.02
C PHE A 156 9.71 -5.72 3.49
N SER A 157 10.98 -5.42 3.82
CA SER A 157 11.69 -4.30 3.16
C SER A 157 11.89 -4.57 1.67
N GLU A 158 12.14 -5.83 1.26
CA GLU A 158 12.31 -6.20 -0.15
C GLU A 158 10.98 -6.25 -0.93
N ASP A 159 9.96 -6.91 -0.37
CA ASP A 159 8.61 -7.03 -0.94
C ASP A 159 7.53 -6.79 0.13
N PRO A 160 6.96 -5.57 0.23
CA PRO A 160 5.91 -5.25 1.20
C PRO A 160 4.67 -6.13 1.03
N PHE A 161 4.40 -6.64 -0.16
CA PHE A 161 3.19 -7.42 -0.45
C PHE A 161 3.25 -8.86 0.05
N THR A 162 4.40 -9.27 0.61
CA THR A 162 4.51 -10.53 1.33
C THR A 162 3.51 -10.62 2.48
N ILE A 163 3.18 -9.49 3.15
CA ILE A 163 2.14 -9.50 4.19
C ILE A 163 0.74 -9.81 3.63
N PHE A 164 0.42 -9.33 2.42
CA PHE A 164 -0.84 -9.67 1.76
C PHE A 164 -0.88 -11.15 1.37
N LYS A 165 0.25 -11.71 0.91
CA LYS A 165 0.36 -13.15 0.61
C LYS A 165 0.04 -13.98 1.87
N LEU A 166 0.52 -13.55 3.04
CA LEU A 166 0.17 -14.14 4.33
C LEU A 166 -1.31 -13.97 4.71
N ARG A 167 -1.96 -12.92 4.23
CA ARG A 167 -3.41 -12.70 4.35
C ARG A 167 -4.25 -13.34 3.24
N GLY A 168 -3.61 -14.09 2.33
CA GLY A 168 -4.28 -14.93 1.34
C GLY A 168 -4.37 -14.36 -0.07
N ARG A 169 -3.81 -13.17 -0.35
CA ARG A 169 -3.81 -12.60 -1.72
C ARG A 169 -2.46 -12.07 -2.14
N THR A 170 -2.11 -12.26 -3.41
CA THR A 170 -0.92 -11.64 -3.99
C THR A 170 -1.21 -10.22 -4.50
N LYS A 171 -0.16 -9.43 -4.71
CA LYS A 171 -0.27 -8.10 -5.34
C LYS A 171 -1.00 -8.16 -6.67
N GLU A 172 -0.68 -9.16 -7.50
CA GLU A 172 -1.25 -9.35 -8.83
C GLU A 172 -2.76 -9.61 -8.73
N GLN A 173 -3.18 -10.48 -7.80
CA GLN A 173 -4.59 -10.75 -7.56
C GLN A 173 -5.36 -9.50 -7.11
N ILE A 174 -4.74 -8.68 -6.25
CA ILE A 174 -5.33 -7.41 -5.79
C ILE A 174 -5.47 -6.42 -6.96
N LEU A 175 -4.42 -6.25 -7.76
CA LEU A 175 -4.43 -5.35 -8.93
C LEU A 175 -5.42 -5.79 -10.01
N ASP A 176 -5.51 -7.09 -10.28
CA ASP A 176 -6.46 -7.66 -11.23
C ASP A 176 -7.91 -7.45 -10.76
N ALA A 177 -8.19 -7.69 -9.47
CA ALA A 177 -9.51 -7.45 -8.90
C ALA A 177 -9.89 -5.95 -8.96
N LEU A 178 -8.96 -5.04 -8.66
CA LEU A 178 -9.17 -3.60 -8.81
C LEU A 178 -9.48 -3.20 -10.27
N ARG A 179 -8.77 -3.81 -11.23
CA ARG A 179 -9.02 -3.57 -12.66
C ARG A 179 -10.40 -4.05 -13.08
N GLN A 180 -10.78 -5.27 -12.69
CA GLN A 180 -12.09 -5.84 -12.99
C GLN A 180 -13.23 -4.99 -12.42
N LEU A 181 -13.09 -4.55 -11.17
CA LEU A 181 -14.07 -3.71 -10.50
C LEU A 181 -14.27 -2.36 -11.21
N ARG A 182 -13.18 -1.73 -11.68
CA ARG A 182 -13.26 -0.50 -12.48
C ARG A 182 -14.00 -0.71 -13.80
N LEU A 183 -13.71 -1.81 -14.51
CA LEU A 183 -14.41 -2.15 -15.76
C LEU A 183 -15.90 -2.39 -15.53
N GLN A 184 -16.27 -3.08 -14.46
CA GLN A 184 -17.66 -3.31 -14.07
C GLN A 184 -18.40 -1.99 -13.79
N LYS A 185 -17.80 -1.08 -13.01
CA LYS A 185 -18.38 0.25 -12.74
C LYS A 185 -18.59 1.05 -14.03
N LEU A 186 -17.62 1.05 -14.95
CA LEU A 186 -17.74 1.71 -16.25
C LEU A 186 -18.87 1.12 -17.10
N ASN A 187 -19.00 -0.21 -17.13
CA ASN A 187 -20.07 -0.90 -17.84
C ASN A 187 -21.45 -0.60 -17.25
N GLN A 188 -21.59 -0.63 -15.92
CA GLN A 188 -22.84 -0.23 -15.25
C GLN A 188 -23.22 1.21 -15.57
N GLN A 189 -22.27 2.15 -15.53
CA GLN A 189 -22.53 3.55 -15.91
C GLN A 189 -22.98 3.68 -17.37
N LYS A 190 -22.39 2.90 -18.29
CA LYS A 190 -22.79 2.88 -19.69
C LYS A 190 -24.22 2.35 -19.86
N VAL A 191 -24.57 1.26 -19.18
CA VAL A 191 -25.93 0.69 -19.19
C VAL A 191 -26.94 1.67 -18.60
N LEU A 192 -26.64 2.31 -17.47
CA LEU A 192 -27.51 3.31 -16.83
C LEU A 192 -27.73 4.55 -17.71
N LYS A 193 -26.71 4.99 -18.46
CA LYS A 193 -26.87 6.06 -19.45
C LYS A 193 -27.76 5.63 -20.62
N LEU A 194 -27.60 4.40 -21.11
CA LEU A 194 -28.43 3.84 -22.18
C LEU A 194 -29.89 3.64 -21.77
N THR A 195 -30.17 3.24 -20.52
CA THR A 195 -31.53 3.06 -20.01
C THR A 195 -32.22 4.39 -19.68
N LYS A 196 -31.50 5.38 -19.13
CA LYS A 196 -32.04 6.75 -18.98
C LYS A 196 -32.41 7.38 -20.32
N ASN A 197 -31.63 7.13 -21.37
CA ASN A 197 -31.96 7.64 -22.70
C ASN A 197 -33.20 6.94 -23.30
N LYS A 198 -33.43 5.65 -23.00
CA LYS A 198 -34.66 4.93 -23.39
C LYS A 198 -35.91 5.36 -22.63
N ASN A 199 -35.81 5.73 -21.36
CA ASN A 199 -36.97 6.20 -20.58
C ASN A 199 -37.35 7.66 -20.87
N SER A 200 -36.51 8.40 -21.62
CA SER A 200 -36.86 9.71 -22.19
C SER A 200 -37.62 9.60 -23.53
N LEU A 201 -37.87 8.39 -24.04
CA LEU A 201 -38.48 8.13 -25.35
C LEU A 201 -39.95 7.64 -25.28
N THR A 202 -40.60 7.66 -24.11
CA THR A 202 -42.00 7.20 -23.96
C THR A 202 -43.06 8.31 -23.86
N GLU A 203 -42.69 9.59 -23.93
CA GLU A 203 -43.66 10.70 -24.05
C GLU A 203 -43.24 11.74 -25.10
N ILE A 204 -42.80 11.30 -26.29
CA ILE A 204 -42.87 12.13 -27.50
C ILE A 204 -43.20 11.20 -28.69
N THR A 205 -44.39 10.61 -28.68
CA THR A 205 -45.05 10.26 -29.94
C THR A 205 -45.55 11.56 -30.54
N GLU A 206 -44.68 12.19 -31.32
CA GLU A 206 -44.95 12.78 -32.64
C GLU A 206 -43.92 13.86 -32.94
N THR A 207 -43.30 13.71 -34.12
CA THR A 207 -42.36 14.63 -34.77
C THR A 207 -41.01 14.85 -34.09
N SER A 208 -40.01 14.06 -34.48
CA SER A 208 -38.68 14.59 -34.90
C SER A 208 -37.82 13.50 -35.55
N ASN A 209 -37.61 13.65 -36.85
CA ASN A 209 -36.52 13.01 -37.59
C ASN A 209 -35.17 13.38 -36.94
N HIS A 210 -34.55 12.48 -36.20
CA HIS A 210 -33.13 12.58 -35.88
C HIS A 210 -32.34 11.62 -36.76
N GLN A 211 -31.68 12.22 -37.76
CA GLN A 211 -30.61 11.60 -38.52
C GLN A 211 -29.52 11.10 -37.55
N ALA A 212 -29.02 9.90 -37.80
CA ALA A 212 -27.90 9.31 -37.08
C ALA A 212 -26.68 10.23 -37.19
N GLU A 213 -26.25 10.83 -36.09
CA GLU A 213 -24.96 11.51 -36.05
C GLU A 213 -23.85 10.45 -36.06
N GLU A 214 -23.15 10.40 -37.19
CA GLU A 214 -21.90 9.66 -37.36
C GLU A 214 -20.91 10.06 -36.26
N PHE A 215 -20.35 9.06 -35.57
CA PHE A 215 -19.19 9.26 -34.71
C PHE A 215 -18.02 9.77 -35.56
N LYS A 216 -17.79 11.08 -35.54
CA LYS A 216 -16.67 11.72 -36.23
C LYS A 216 -15.36 11.15 -35.70
N THR A 217 -14.57 10.53 -36.58
CA THR A 217 -13.25 10.01 -36.24
C THR A 217 -12.36 11.15 -35.75
N LEU A 218 -11.88 11.04 -34.52
CA LEU A 218 -10.95 12.01 -33.92
C LEU A 218 -9.64 12.00 -34.70
N ASP A 219 -9.33 13.11 -35.38
CA ASP A 219 -8.04 13.32 -36.02
C ASP A 219 -6.99 13.65 -34.95
N LEU A 220 -6.26 12.62 -34.52
CA LEU A 220 -5.23 12.72 -33.47
C LEU A 220 -4.13 13.75 -33.81
N THR A 221 -3.87 14.02 -35.08
CA THR A 221 -2.85 14.99 -35.50
C THR A 221 -3.26 16.43 -35.23
N LYS A 222 -4.57 16.70 -35.16
CA LYS A 222 -5.15 18.01 -34.86
C LYS A 222 -5.69 18.12 -33.44
N PHE A 223 -5.49 17.09 -32.61
CA PHE A 223 -6.02 17.04 -31.25
C PHE A 223 -5.57 18.24 -30.39
N TRP A 224 -4.31 18.68 -30.55
CA TRP A 224 -3.73 19.80 -29.81
C TRP A 224 -4.04 21.19 -30.42
N GLN A 225 -4.80 21.25 -31.52
CA GLN A 225 -5.16 22.52 -32.17
C GLN A 225 -6.49 23.03 -31.63
N TYR A 226 -6.42 23.93 -30.64
CA TYR A 226 -7.58 24.59 -30.07
C TYR A 226 -8.10 25.67 -31.03
N LYS A 227 -9.31 25.48 -31.58
CA LYS A 227 -9.96 26.46 -32.48
C LYS A 227 -10.79 27.52 -31.75
N GLY A 228 -10.84 27.47 -30.42
CA GLY A 228 -11.54 28.42 -29.56
C GLY A 228 -10.94 28.47 -28.16
N GLY A 229 -11.34 29.46 -27.36
CA GLY A 229 -10.99 29.49 -25.94
C GLY A 229 -11.51 28.24 -25.24
N LEU A 230 -10.79 27.78 -24.22
CA LEU A 230 -11.28 26.70 -23.35
C LEU A 230 -12.58 27.18 -22.70
N ASP A 231 -13.60 26.33 -22.74
CA ASP A 231 -14.86 26.59 -22.04
C ASP A 231 -14.56 26.78 -20.55
N SER A 232 -14.81 28.00 -20.05
CA SER A 232 -14.53 28.38 -18.67
C SER A 232 -15.36 27.56 -17.67
N SER A 233 -16.46 26.95 -18.10
CA SER A 233 -17.26 26.04 -17.27
C SER A 233 -16.60 24.67 -17.04
N LEU A 234 -15.60 24.30 -17.87
CA LEU A 234 -14.85 23.05 -17.72
C LEU A 234 -13.65 23.17 -16.77
N ILE A 235 -13.27 24.39 -16.39
CA ILE A 235 -12.18 24.64 -15.45
C ILE A 235 -12.76 24.69 -14.03
N VAL A 236 -12.91 23.52 -13.41
CA VAL A 236 -13.28 23.44 -11.99
C VAL A 236 -12.00 23.32 -11.16
N ILE A 237 -11.56 24.43 -10.58
CA ILE A 237 -10.49 24.43 -9.58
C ILE A 237 -11.13 24.07 -8.24
N VAL A 238 -11.22 22.76 -7.95
CA VAL A 238 -11.63 22.30 -6.61
C VAL A 238 -10.38 22.09 -5.77
N PRO A 239 -10.31 22.62 -4.54
CA PRO A 239 -9.24 22.23 -3.62
C PRO A 239 -9.31 20.71 -3.40
N PRO A 240 -8.16 20.01 -3.30
CA PRO A 240 -8.16 18.59 -2.96
C PRO A 240 -8.89 18.38 -1.62
N SER A 241 -9.71 17.34 -1.54
CA SER A 241 -10.47 16.98 -0.33
C SER A 241 -9.63 16.21 0.71
N ASP A 242 -8.34 16.01 0.43
CA ASP A 242 -7.39 15.33 1.30
C ASP A 242 -6.38 16.35 1.83
N ASP A 243 -5.81 16.10 3.01
CA ASP A 243 -4.81 16.99 3.65
C ASP A 243 -3.43 16.88 2.99
N GLN A 244 -3.34 16.16 1.85
CA GLN A 244 -2.11 15.99 1.10
C GLN A 244 -1.73 17.25 0.31
N THR A 245 -0.56 17.80 0.61
CA THR A 245 0.00 18.97 -0.08
C THR A 245 1.00 18.54 -1.17
N VAL A 246 1.35 19.43 -2.11
CA VAL A 246 2.42 19.19 -3.10
C VAL A 246 3.74 18.80 -2.43
N LEU A 247 3.98 19.26 -1.20
CA LEU A 247 5.15 18.88 -0.40
C LEU A 247 5.17 17.37 -0.09
N ASN A 248 4.01 16.74 0.09
CA ASN A 248 3.93 15.31 0.33
C ASN A 248 4.27 14.52 -0.95
N ILE A 249 3.94 15.06 -2.12
CA ILE A 249 4.24 14.45 -3.44
C ILE A 249 5.74 14.53 -3.74
N LEU A 250 6.37 15.66 -3.43
CA LEU A 250 7.80 15.89 -3.67
C LEU A 250 8.71 15.07 -2.75
N GLY A 251 8.16 14.46 -1.71
CA GLY A 251 8.90 13.67 -0.74
C GLY A 251 9.68 14.51 0.27
N ARG A 252 10.54 13.85 1.05
CA ARG A 252 11.29 14.54 2.13
C ARG A 252 12.39 15.42 1.56
N ILE A 253 12.54 16.60 2.13
CA ILE A 253 13.61 17.55 1.82
C ILE A 253 14.94 16.96 2.30
N THR A 254 15.96 16.93 1.45
CA THR A 254 17.29 16.42 1.77
C THR A 254 18.09 17.42 2.60
N LEU A 255 17.69 17.60 3.86
CA LEU A 255 18.37 18.40 4.88
C LEU A 255 18.62 17.55 6.13
N THR A 256 19.39 18.09 7.10
CA THR A 256 19.51 17.44 8.41
C THR A 256 18.14 17.36 9.11
N TYR A 257 17.94 16.45 10.07
CA TYR A 257 16.61 16.21 10.67
C TYR A 257 15.95 17.47 11.24
N GLU A 258 16.68 18.29 12.00
CA GLU A 258 16.12 19.52 12.57
C GLU A 258 15.82 20.57 11.50
N GLU A 259 16.70 20.74 10.51
CA GLU A 259 16.50 21.68 9.40
C GLU A 259 15.33 21.26 8.51
N ALA A 260 15.22 19.96 8.21
CA ALA A 260 14.13 19.38 7.44
C ALA A 260 12.78 19.58 8.15
N ARG A 261 12.74 19.40 9.47
CA ARG A 261 11.52 19.61 10.27
C ARG A 261 11.06 21.06 10.25
N ILE A 262 11.98 22.01 10.46
CA ILE A 262 11.68 23.45 10.44
C ILE A 262 11.24 23.88 9.04
N ALA A 263 11.96 23.45 7.99
CA ALA A 263 11.63 23.76 6.60
C ALA A 263 10.25 23.20 6.22
N GLN A 264 9.94 21.96 6.61
CA GLN A 264 8.66 21.33 6.33
C GLN A 264 7.50 22.09 7.00
N GLN A 265 7.66 22.47 8.27
CA GLN A 265 6.63 23.24 8.99
C GLN A 265 6.38 24.61 8.34
N TYR A 266 7.44 25.32 7.96
CA TYR A 266 7.33 26.61 7.28
C TYR A 266 6.63 26.46 5.92
N LEU A 267 7.06 25.51 5.10
CA LEU A 267 6.49 25.29 3.78
C LEU A 267 5.02 24.85 3.84
N GLN A 268 4.63 24.02 4.81
CA GLN A 268 3.22 23.66 5.03
C GLN A 268 2.36 24.88 5.33
N GLN A 269 2.85 25.80 6.18
CA GLN A 269 2.14 27.03 6.49
C GLN A 269 2.01 27.96 5.26
N VAL A 270 3.11 28.14 4.51
CA VAL A 270 3.12 28.93 3.28
C VAL A 270 2.16 28.35 2.24
N TYR A 271 2.20 27.02 2.03
CA TYR A 271 1.35 26.34 1.06
C TYR A 271 -0.13 26.53 1.37
N LYS A 272 -0.52 26.37 2.65
CA LYS A 272 -1.91 26.59 3.10
C LYS A 272 -2.36 28.02 2.82
N ASN A 273 -1.56 29.01 3.20
CA ASN A 273 -1.90 30.42 3.00
C ASN A 273 -2.02 30.77 1.50
N ILE A 274 -1.07 30.34 0.67
CA ILE A 274 -1.09 30.59 -0.78
C ILE A 274 -2.29 29.89 -1.43
N SER A 275 -2.59 28.65 -1.06
CA SER A 275 -3.74 27.92 -1.61
C SER A 275 -5.07 28.62 -1.31
N GLN A 276 -5.25 29.13 -0.08
CA GLN A 276 -6.44 29.89 0.32
C GLN A 276 -6.55 31.19 -0.46
N TYR A 277 -5.43 31.93 -0.57
CA TYR A 277 -5.39 33.16 -1.33
C TYR A 277 -5.68 32.93 -2.83
N ALA A 278 -5.10 31.89 -3.43
CA ALA A 278 -5.32 31.54 -4.83
C ALA A 278 -6.79 31.18 -5.11
N VAL A 279 -7.45 30.46 -4.21
CA VAL A 279 -8.89 30.17 -4.31
C VAL A 279 -9.72 31.45 -4.19
N MET A 280 -9.40 32.33 -3.23
CA MET A 280 -10.10 33.62 -3.08
C MET A 280 -9.94 34.50 -4.33
N GLU A 281 -8.73 34.58 -4.88
CA GLU A 281 -8.45 35.34 -6.11
C GLU A 281 -9.17 34.74 -7.32
N ALA A 282 -9.16 33.40 -7.46
CA ALA A 282 -9.86 32.71 -8.54
C ALA A 282 -11.38 32.92 -8.48
N LEU A 283 -11.97 32.95 -7.27
CA LEU A 283 -13.40 33.22 -7.06
C LEU A 283 -13.76 34.70 -7.25
N ASN A 284 -12.83 35.63 -7.02
CA ASN A 284 -13.05 37.07 -7.17
C ASN A 284 -12.83 37.59 -8.59
N ARG A 285 -12.24 36.80 -9.50
CA ARG A 285 -12.18 37.15 -10.92
C ARG A 285 -13.57 37.08 -11.53
N LYS A 286 -14.22 38.24 -11.68
CA LYS A 286 -15.35 38.40 -12.60
C LYS A 286 -14.87 38.01 -14.00
N ILE A 287 -15.48 36.95 -14.54
CA ILE A 287 -15.38 36.55 -15.94
C ILE A 287 -16.06 37.60 -16.82
#